data_AF-A0A209B3U9-F1
#
_entry.id   AF-A0A209B3U9-F1
#
_cell.length_a   1.000
_cell.length_b   1.000
_cell.length_c   1.000
_cell.angle_alpha   90.00
_cell.angle_beta   90.00
_cell.angle_gamma   90.00
#
_symmetry.space_group_name_H-M   'P 1'
#
loop_
_entity.id
_entity.type
_entity.pdbx_description
1 polymer ?
#
loop_
_entity_poly.entity_id
_entity_poly.type
_entity_poly.pdbx_seq_one_letter_code
_entity_poly.pdbx_strand_id
1 'polypeptide(L)'
;MTNAWMDLAASGSGGFPVWLIIAAVVVVAVLIGAFAFGSRQKRREPPPPRPEEQPRMPDGGPVREERQRREPDEMPRSDERTLPHEMGHQGSRTASDQERPRWDEGSSGSFGSGGPGGRR
;
A
#
# COMPACT_ATOMS: atom_id res chain seq x y z
N MET A 1 -42.25 1.88 -49.80
CA MET A 1 -41.18 1.93 -48.78
C MET A 1 -39.87 1.90 -49.52
N THR A 2 -39.02 2.90 -49.34
CA THR A 2 -37.77 3.07 -50.10
C THR A 2 -36.68 2.18 -49.50
N ASN A 3 -36.16 1.24 -50.29
CA ASN A 3 -35.04 0.36 -49.90
C ASN A 3 -33.68 1.06 -50.03
N ALA A 4 -33.61 2.34 -49.69
CA ALA A 4 -32.40 3.16 -49.82
C ALA A 4 -31.21 2.60 -49.03
N TRP A 5 -31.51 1.88 -47.93
CA TRP A 5 -30.51 1.17 -47.13
C TRP A 5 -29.97 -0.09 -47.82
N MET A 6 -30.78 -0.77 -48.65
CA MET A 6 -30.32 -1.90 -49.48
C MET A 6 -29.48 -1.40 -50.65
N ASP A 7 -29.83 -0.26 -51.25
CA ASP A 7 -29.02 0.37 -52.29
C ASP A 7 -27.68 0.87 -51.73
N LEU A 8 -27.60 1.39 -50.50
CA LEU A 8 -26.31 1.75 -49.87
C LEU A 8 -25.44 0.52 -49.57
N ALA A 9 -26.07 -0.60 -49.17
CA ALA A 9 -25.36 -1.87 -48.95
C ALA A 9 -24.88 -2.51 -50.27
N ALA A 10 -25.62 -2.33 -51.37
CA ALA A 10 -25.28 -2.85 -52.69
C ALA A 10 -24.36 -1.90 -53.51
N SER A 11 -24.43 -0.59 -53.28
CA SER A 11 -23.62 0.46 -53.95
C SER A 11 -22.32 0.77 -53.22
N GLY A 12 -22.11 0.20 -52.02
CA GLY A 12 -20.82 0.20 -51.34
C GLY A 12 -19.80 -0.58 -52.16
N SER A 13 -19.08 0.12 -53.04
CA SER A 13 -17.93 -0.42 -53.78
C SER A 13 -17.10 -1.33 -52.87
N GLY A 14 -16.74 -2.52 -53.34
CA GLY A 14 -16.07 -3.57 -52.56
C GLY A 14 -14.72 -3.22 -51.89
N GLY A 15 -14.32 -1.94 -51.89
CA GLY A 15 -13.14 -1.43 -51.21
C GLY A 15 -13.31 -1.16 -49.72
N PHE A 16 -14.50 -0.78 -49.23
CA PHE A 16 -14.70 -0.51 -47.79
C PHE A 16 -14.36 -1.71 -46.87
N PRO A 17 -14.83 -2.95 -47.14
CA PRO A 17 -14.46 -4.10 -46.32
C PRO A 17 -12.97 -4.46 -46.42
N VAL A 18 -12.35 -4.25 -47.58
CA VAL A 18 -10.92 -4.52 -47.79
C VAL A 18 -10.04 -3.55 -46.99
N TRP A 19 -10.37 -2.26 -46.97
CA TRP A 19 -9.64 -1.27 -46.18
C TRP A 19 -9.73 -1.51 -44.67
N LEU A 20 -10.87 -2.02 -44.17
CA LEU A 20 -11.00 -2.40 -42.77
C LEU A 20 -10.08 -3.57 -42.39
N ILE A 21 -9.95 -4.57 -43.27
CA ILE A 21 -9.03 -5.69 -43.06
C ILE A 21 -7.58 -5.20 -43.05
N ILE A 22 -7.21 -4.34 -43.99
CA ILE A 22 -5.85 -3.76 -44.04
C ILE A 22 -5.57 -2.95 -42.76
N ALA A 23 -6.51 -2.10 -42.33
CA ALA A 23 -6.37 -1.33 -41.10
C ALA A 23 -6.20 -2.24 -39.87
N ALA A 24 -6.98 -3.31 -39.78
CA ALA A 24 -6.85 -4.29 -38.70
C ALA A 24 -5.46 -4.95 -38.70
N VAL A 25 -4.95 -5.36 -39.86
CA VAL A 25 -3.60 -5.94 -39.99
C VAL A 25 -2.52 -4.94 -39.58
N VAL A 26 -2.64 -3.68 -39.98
CA VAL A 26 -1.70 -2.62 -39.57
C VAL A 26 -1.70 -2.45 -38.06
N VAL A 27 -2.86 -2.38 -37.42
CA VAL A 27 -2.96 -2.28 -35.96
C VAL A 27 -2.30 -3.48 -35.28
N VAL A 28 -2.56 -4.70 -35.75
CA VAL A 28 -1.94 -5.91 -35.21
C VAL A 28 -0.42 -5.89 -35.38
N ALA A 29 0.08 -5.49 -36.55
CA ALA A 29 1.52 -5.39 -36.80
C ALA A 29 2.20 -4.37 -35.88
N VAL A 30 1.55 -3.22 -35.64
CA VAL A 30 2.04 -2.20 -34.69
C VAL A 30 2.09 -2.75 -33.27
N LEU A 31 1.05 -3.45 -32.81
CA LEU A 31 1.01 -4.05 -31.48
C LEU A 31 2.10 -5.11 -31.29
N ILE A 32 2.30 -5.98 -32.28
CA ILE A 32 3.37 -6.99 -32.27
C ILE A 32 4.74 -6.30 -32.23
N GLY A 33 4.93 -5.24 -33.04
CA GLY A 33 6.16 -4.45 -33.04
C GLY A 33 6.46 -3.82 -31.69
N ALA A 34 5.47 -3.18 -31.06
CA ALA A 34 5.60 -2.59 -29.73
C ALA A 34 5.93 -3.65 -28.65
N PHE A 35 5.24 -4.79 -28.68
CA PHE A 35 5.52 -5.91 -27.77
C PHE A 35 6.94 -6.47 -27.95
N ALA A 36 7.35 -6.71 -29.19
CA ALA A 36 8.69 -7.21 -29.51
C ALA A 36 9.79 -6.22 -29.08
N PHE A 37 9.55 -4.92 -29.29
CA PHE A 37 10.46 -3.86 -28.82
C PHE A 37 10.59 -3.86 -27.30
N GLY A 38 9.46 -3.87 -26.57
CA GLY A 38 9.46 -3.94 -25.10
C GLY A 38 10.13 -5.21 -24.56
N SER A 39 9.86 -6.36 -25.18
CA SER A 39 10.52 -7.63 -24.83
C SER A 39 12.03 -7.56 -25.04
N ARG A 40 12.49 -7.00 -26.15
CA ARG A 40 13.92 -6.82 -26.46
C ARG A 40 14.59 -5.85 -25.48
N GLN A 41 13.89 -4.81 -25.03
CA GLN A 41 14.39 -3.91 -23.99
C GLN A 41 14.54 -4.64 -22.66
N LYS A 42 13.53 -5.39 -22.21
CA LYS A 42 13.59 -6.17 -20.97
C LYS A 42 14.69 -7.24 -20.97
N ARG A 43 15.00 -7.83 -22.14
CA ARG A 43 16.12 -8.79 -22.28
C ARG A 43 17.50 -8.15 -22.12
N ARG A 44 17.61 -6.83 -22.21
CA ARG A 44 18.87 -6.10 -21.96
C ARG A 44 19.06 -5.78 -20.47
N GLU A 45 18.00 -5.88 -19.67
CA GLU A 45 18.09 -5.74 -18.22
C GLU A 45 18.71 -7.01 -17.63
N PRO A 46 19.47 -6.90 -16.52
CA PRO A 46 19.94 -8.07 -15.81
C PRO A 46 18.76 -8.94 -15.36
N PRO A 47 18.92 -10.27 -15.36
CA PRO A 47 17.87 -11.16 -14.89
C PRO A 47 17.55 -10.85 -13.42
N PRO A 48 16.29 -11.07 -12.97
CA PRO A 48 15.99 -10.98 -11.56
C PRO A 48 16.90 -11.93 -10.77
N PRO A 49 17.31 -11.54 -9.55
CA PRO A 49 18.22 -12.34 -8.75
C PRO A 49 17.62 -13.72 -8.52
N ARG A 50 18.47 -14.73 -8.63
CA ARG A 50 18.05 -16.13 -8.41
C ARG A 50 17.76 -16.34 -6.92
N PRO A 51 16.93 -17.34 -6.55
CA PRO A 51 16.65 -17.65 -5.14
C PRO A 51 17.91 -17.80 -4.27
N GLU A 52 18.97 -18.37 -4.82
CA GLU A 52 20.27 -18.55 -4.18
C GLU A 52 21.08 -17.26 -4.01
N GLU A 53 20.82 -16.26 -4.86
CA GLU A 53 21.42 -14.92 -4.80
C GLU A 53 20.64 -14.00 -3.86
N GLN A 54 19.48 -14.44 -3.34
CA GLN A 54 18.72 -13.65 -2.38
C GLN A 54 19.49 -13.48 -1.07
N PRO A 55 19.39 -12.30 -0.42
CA PRO A 55 19.98 -12.08 0.89
C PRO A 55 19.58 -13.19 1.87
N ARG A 56 20.57 -13.92 2.36
CA ARG A 56 20.39 -14.90 3.43
C ARG A 56 20.27 -14.16 4.75
N MET A 57 19.60 -14.82 5.69
CA MET A 57 19.58 -14.38 7.07
C MET A 57 21.03 -14.28 7.58
N PRO A 58 21.43 -13.15 8.21
CA PRO A 58 22.76 -13.02 8.79
C PRO A 58 23.02 -14.10 9.84
N ASP A 59 24.30 -14.45 10.07
CA ASP A 59 24.68 -15.47 11.06
C ASP A 59 24.17 -15.14 12.49
N GLY A 60 23.99 -13.85 12.80
CA GLY A 60 23.42 -13.36 14.05
C GLY A 60 21.89 -13.49 14.18
N GLY A 61 21.22 -14.06 13.17
CA GLY A 61 19.76 -14.13 13.10
C GLY A 61 19.13 -12.85 12.53
N PRO A 62 17.79 -12.70 12.62
CA PRO A 62 17.13 -11.51 12.12
C PRO A 62 17.51 -10.34 13.02
N VAL A 63 17.72 -9.17 12.43
CA VAL A 63 17.72 -7.92 13.22
C VAL A 63 16.32 -7.82 13.83
N ARG A 64 16.22 -8.10 15.13
CA ARG A 64 14.95 -8.01 15.85
C ARG A 64 14.60 -6.53 16.01
N GLU A 65 13.31 -6.22 16.01
CA GLU A 65 12.85 -4.91 16.45
C GLU A 65 13.26 -4.70 17.91
N GLU A 66 14.01 -3.63 18.19
CA GLU A 66 14.20 -3.17 19.56
C GLU A 66 12.92 -2.50 20.03
N ARG A 67 12.24 -3.11 21.00
CA ARG A 67 11.07 -2.54 21.67
C ARG A 67 11.50 -2.02 23.03
N GLN A 68 11.44 -0.71 23.21
CA GLN A 68 11.79 -0.06 24.47
C GLN A 68 10.60 0.77 24.99
N ARG A 69 10.28 0.59 26.27
CA ARG A 69 9.34 1.43 27.02
C ARG A 69 10.08 2.65 27.57
N ARG A 70 9.52 3.84 27.32
CA ARG A 70 10.01 5.10 27.90
C ARG A 70 9.40 5.34 29.27
N GLU A 71 10.15 6.03 30.11
CA GLU A 71 9.66 6.51 31.39
C GLU A 71 8.47 7.46 31.14
N PRO A 72 7.32 7.27 31.81
CA PRO A 72 6.22 8.22 31.73
C PRO A 72 6.65 9.57 32.29
N ASP A 73 6.31 10.66 31.61
CA ASP A 73 6.43 11.99 32.21
C ASP A 73 5.21 12.26 33.09
N GLU A 74 5.46 12.73 34.31
CA GLU A 74 4.42 13.18 35.21
C GLU A 74 3.75 14.44 34.66
N MET A 75 2.42 14.48 34.69
CA MET A 75 1.66 15.65 34.28
C MET A 75 1.96 16.83 35.23
N PRO A 76 2.17 18.05 34.71
CA PRO A 76 2.32 19.24 35.53
C PRO A 76 1.14 19.37 36.51
N ARG A 77 1.44 19.56 37.79
CA ARG A 77 0.42 19.79 38.83
C ARG A 77 0.34 21.29 39.08
N SER A 78 -0.73 21.92 38.59
CA SER A 78 -1.03 23.34 38.81
C SER A 78 -2.51 23.52 39.12
N ASP A 79 -2.84 24.60 39.84
CA ASP A 79 -4.24 25.01 40.08
C ASP A 79 -4.89 25.62 38.81
N GLU A 80 -4.08 25.91 37.79
CA GLU A 80 -4.51 26.43 36.49
C GLU A 80 -4.62 25.33 35.43
N ARG A 81 -5.47 25.57 34.42
CA ARG A 81 -5.72 24.62 33.32
C ARG A 81 -4.52 24.56 32.37
N THR A 82 -3.84 23.42 32.33
CA THR A 82 -2.76 23.16 31.37
C THR A 82 -3.26 23.03 29.93
N LEU A 83 -2.67 23.79 29.02
CA LEU A 83 -2.91 23.75 27.58
C LEU A 83 -1.86 22.89 26.86
N PRO A 84 -2.17 22.36 25.65
CA PRO A 84 -1.26 21.44 24.96
C PRO A 84 0.14 21.98 24.68
N HIS A 85 0.28 23.30 24.48
CA HIS A 85 1.57 23.93 24.23
C HIS A 85 2.37 24.19 25.50
N GLU A 86 1.75 24.04 26.67
CA GLU A 86 2.38 24.16 27.98
C GLU A 86 2.88 22.78 28.47
N MET A 87 2.50 21.70 27.79
CA MET A 87 3.07 20.38 28.03
C MET A 87 4.55 20.39 27.64
N GLY A 88 5.42 19.93 28.55
CA GLY A 88 6.84 19.75 28.27
C GLY A 88 7.10 18.74 27.14
N HIS A 89 8.32 18.74 26.62
CA HIS A 89 8.74 17.73 25.66
C HIS A 89 8.74 16.33 26.29
N GLN A 90 8.24 15.34 25.56
CA GLN A 90 8.27 13.96 26.04
C GLN A 90 9.71 13.49 26.28
N GLY A 91 9.94 12.95 27.47
CA GLY A 91 11.22 12.45 27.94
C GLY A 91 11.77 11.34 27.04
N SER A 92 13.08 11.33 26.89
CA SER A 92 13.82 10.29 26.15
C SER A 92 14.35 9.18 27.04
N ARG A 93 14.05 9.21 28.35
CA ARG A 93 14.56 8.26 29.33
C ARG A 93 13.89 6.90 29.18
N THR A 94 14.69 5.85 29.21
CA THR A 94 14.23 4.47 29.25
C THR A 94 13.61 4.17 30.62
N ALA A 95 12.42 3.58 30.65
CA ALA A 95 11.79 3.17 31.91
C ALA A 95 12.61 2.06 32.59
N SER A 96 12.62 2.04 33.92
CA SER A 96 13.23 0.95 34.70
C SER A 96 12.56 -0.39 34.44
N ASP A 97 11.24 -0.38 34.19
CA ASP A 97 10.47 -1.55 33.78
C ASP A 97 10.14 -1.50 32.28
N GLN A 98 10.52 -2.57 31.59
CA GLN A 98 10.32 -2.77 30.16
C GLN A 98 9.15 -3.74 29.86
N GLU A 99 8.56 -4.35 30.89
CA GLU A 99 7.38 -5.17 30.72
C GLU A 99 6.18 -4.29 30.34
N ARG A 100 5.40 -4.76 29.36
CA ARG A 100 4.23 -4.02 28.90
C ARG A 100 3.11 -4.27 29.91
N PRO A 101 2.60 -3.25 30.63
CA PRO A 101 1.53 -3.46 31.58
C PRO A 101 0.32 -4.08 30.87
N ARG A 102 -0.16 -5.20 31.42
CA ARG A 102 -1.41 -5.81 30.99
C ARG A 102 -2.53 -5.02 31.67
N TRP A 103 -3.64 -4.84 30.96
CA TRP A 103 -4.81 -4.22 31.55
C TRP A 103 -5.36 -5.15 32.64
N ASP A 104 -5.42 -4.64 33.87
CA ASP A 104 -6.08 -5.30 35.00
C ASP A 104 -7.25 -4.43 35.49
N GLU A 105 -8.31 -5.07 35.94
CA GLU A 105 -9.50 -4.39 36.44
C GLU A 105 -9.15 -3.49 37.64
N GLY A 106 -9.43 -2.19 37.53
CA GLY A 106 -9.04 -1.17 38.52
C GLY A 106 -7.70 -0.48 38.29
N SER A 107 -6.93 -0.86 37.26
CA SER A 107 -5.61 -0.24 36.95
C SER A 107 -5.65 0.98 36.02
N SER A 108 -6.82 1.33 35.46
CA SER A 108 -6.94 2.47 34.57
C SER A 108 -7.07 3.79 35.35
N GLY A 109 -6.17 4.74 35.06
CA GLY A 109 -6.32 6.13 35.50
C GLY A 109 -7.69 6.71 35.12
N SER A 110 -8.10 7.77 35.83
CA SER A 110 -9.47 8.29 36.03
C SER A 110 -10.25 8.78 34.78
N PHE A 111 -9.96 8.29 33.59
CA PHE A 111 -10.77 8.54 32.41
C PHE A 111 -11.96 7.56 32.43
N GLY A 112 -13.08 8.06 32.96
CA GLY A 112 -14.39 7.43 33.10
C GLY A 112 -14.61 6.11 32.34
N SER A 113 -14.66 5.03 33.11
CA SER A 113 -15.08 3.69 32.69
C SER A 113 -16.52 3.70 32.17
N GLY A 114 -16.69 3.87 30.86
CA GLY A 114 -17.94 3.63 30.15
C GLY A 114 -18.04 2.19 29.68
N GLY A 115 -18.43 1.27 30.55
CA GLY A 115 -18.75 -0.10 30.18
C GLY A 115 -19.65 -0.75 31.23
N PRO A 116 -20.84 -1.29 30.88
CA PRO A 116 -21.74 -1.89 31.84
C PRO A 116 -21.16 -3.24 32.32
N GLY A 117 -20.37 -3.19 33.38
CA GLY A 117 -19.86 -4.37 34.08
C GLY A 117 -20.98 -5.03 34.89
N GLY A 118 -21.61 -6.04 34.30
CA GLY A 118 -22.44 -7.00 35.04
C GLY A 118 -21.73 -8.35 35.08
N ARG A 119 -21.35 -8.82 36.27
CA ARG A 119 -21.35 -10.25 36.61
C ARG A 119 -21.78 -10.44 38.06
N ARG A 120 -22.77 -11.33 38.21
CA ARG A 120 -23.09 -12.00 39.47
C ARG A 120 -22.01 -13.02 39.81
#